data_AF-A0A0C2H0Q4-F1
#
_entry.id   AF-A0A0C2H0Q4-F1
#
_cell.length_a   1.000
_cell.length_b   1.000
_cell.length_c   1.000
_cell.angle_alpha   90.00
_cell.angle_beta   90.00
_cell.angle_gamma   90.00
#
_symmetry.space_group_name_H-M   'P 1'
#
loop_
_entity.id
_entity.type
_entity.pdbx_description
1 polymer ?
#
loop_
_entity_poly.entity_id
_entity_poly.type
_entity_poly.pdbx_seq_one_letter_code
_entity_poly.pdbx_strand_id
1 'polypeptide(L)'
;MRNDLSAGDSVQSLSEVGAFVSDTELGDELYDDGGLELICEGDQLKSDSQPSLPKDAANGEGPRSRNAGRIGTHTLPEACFVCGKNGDLLHCGKKYAPGALCSTKFHKECIEIYNAAEYSVDCVRKIVDETFCPLHFCSSCYLERWKTTAVRGKLVECDSCFRAFHEQCSPAGFESYEDLVVARTKEGVAIEVKQLFTRCHSHCDLKSIPLVANARSHLPFCCECEFNGEEALIKCSQCVRSFHESCLTLNCRDLEIASSPTSLCESCILGENLRVGQAVIARFRASFYAATVASLADYPKHCADKDKFGKHLGEPGYVCVRWAGCTNMFALLPARSIVPMFGGSYSLIGKRLSEAPCREAWQKMEDELSITRPTFDYVPEKYTKIKASNSKNGQL
;
A
#
# COMPACT_ATOMS: atom_id res chain seq x y z
N MET A 1 26.15 -36.83 41.46
CA MET A 1 26.41 -36.35 42.84
C MET A 1 25.20 -35.55 43.28
N ARG A 2 24.61 -35.95 44.40
CA ARG A 2 23.37 -35.41 44.97
C ARG A 2 23.60 -34.00 45.52
N ASN A 3 22.59 -33.14 45.45
CA ASN A 3 21.89 -32.68 46.65
C ASN A 3 20.64 -31.85 46.28
N ASP A 4 19.50 -32.35 46.73
CA ASP A 4 18.30 -31.58 47.04
C ASP A 4 18.57 -30.65 48.21
N LEU A 5 17.92 -29.48 48.25
CA LEU A 5 17.39 -28.88 49.48
C LEU A 5 16.23 -27.94 49.14
N SER A 6 15.07 -28.29 49.69
CA SER A 6 13.82 -27.54 49.75
C SER A 6 13.68 -26.80 51.08
N ALA A 7 13.10 -25.59 51.04
CA ALA A 7 12.30 -24.87 52.07
C ALA A 7 12.40 -23.37 51.73
N GLY A 8 11.39 -22.50 51.82
CA GLY A 8 10.07 -22.51 52.43
C GLY A 8 9.74 -21.05 52.76
N ASP A 9 8.53 -20.63 52.38
CA ASP A 9 7.72 -19.47 52.84
C ASP A 9 8.34 -18.10 53.16
N SER A 10 7.80 -17.03 52.55
CA SER A 10 6.90 -16.10 53.27
C SER A 10 6.39 -14.94 52.40
N VAL A 11 5.13 -14.60 52.69
CA VAL A 11 4.26 -13.56 52.13
C VAL A 11 4.77 -12.15 52.45
N GLN A 12 4.76 -11.24 51.47
CA GLN A 12 4.53 -9.80 51.72
C GLN A 12 3.68 -9.18 50.59
N SER A 13 2.51 -8.69 51.00
CA SER A 13 1.61 -7.82 50.26
C SER A 13 2.13 -6.37 50.26
N LEU A 14 2.17 -5.72 49.10
CA LEU A 14 2.13 -4.25 48.95
C LEU A 14 1.46 -3.98 47.59
N SER A 15 0.14 -3.76 47.57
CA SER A 15 -0.56 -2.48 47.72
C SER A 15 -0.51 -1.62 46.45
N GLU A 16 -1.70 -1.48 45.88
CA GLU A 16 -2.14 -0.55 44.84
C GLU A 16 -1.59 0.87 45.04
N VAL A 17 -1.03 1.45 43.96
CA VAL A 17 -1.18 2.88 43.68
C VAL A 17 -1.32 3.02 42.16
N GLY A 18 -2.57 2.98 41.68
CA GLY A 18 -2.90 3.43 40.34
C GLY A 18 -2.75 4.94 40.27
N ALA A 19 -1.83 5.42 39.45
CA ALA A 19 -1.79 6.82 39.05
C ALA A 19 -2.79 7.03 37.91
N PHE A 20 -4.02 7.35 38.32
CA PHE A 20 -5.06 7.94 37.48
C PHE A 20 -4.57 9.31 37.04
N VAL A 21 -4.21 9.48 35.77
CA VAL A 21 -4.03 10.82 35.19
C VAL A 21 -5.36 11.20 34.56
N SER A 22 -6.04 12.14 35.22
CA SER A 22 -7.29 12.74 34.79
C SER A 22 -7.07 13.55 33.51
N ASP A 23 -7.69 13.11 32.42
CA ASP A 23 -7.90 13.92 31.22
C ASP A 23 -8.76 15.13 31.60
N THR A 24 -8.13 16.30 31.68
CA THR A 24 -8.84 17.58 31.83
C THR A 24 -8.41 18.47 30.68
N GLU A 25 -9.39 18.77 29.82
CA GLU A 25 -9.55 19.97 29.00
C GLU A 25 -8.35 20.43 28.16
N LEU A 26 -8.32 20.01 26.89
CA LEU A 26 -7.73 20.79 25.82
C LEU A 26 -8.69 20.84 24.63
N GLY A 27 -9.05 22.07 24.26
CA GLY A 27 -10.20 22.43 23.45
C GLY A 27 -10.31 21.73 22.10
N ASP A 28 -11.52 21.25 21.83
CA ASP A 28 -12.01 20.94 20.50
C ASP A 28 -12.05 22.23 19.67
N GLU A 29 -11.00 22.52 18.92
CA GLU A 29 -11.12 23.40 17.77
C GLU A 29 -11.97 22.68 16.73
N LEU A 30 -13.27 23.00 16.78
CA LEU A 30 -14.28 22.76 15.76
C LEU A 30 -13.74 23.17 14.39
N TYR A 31 -13.27 22.19 13.62
CA TYR A 31 -13.19 22.34 12.19
C TYR A 31 -14.56 22.01 11.62
N ASP A 32 -15.07 22.94 10.81
CA ASP A 32 -16.39 22.94 10.20
C ASP A 32 -16.66 21.60 9.49
N ASP A 33 -17.46 20.77 10.16
CA ASP A 33 -17.86 19.45 9.73
C ASP A 33 -18.92 19.61 8.64
N GLY A 34 -18.46 19.75 7.39
CA GLY A 34 -19.31 19.54 6.22
C GLY A 34 -20.00 18.19 6.32
N GLY A 35 -21.23 18.21 6.82
CA GLY A 35 -22.02 17.06 7.20
C GLY A 35 -22.20 16.10 6.04
N LEU A 36 -21.71 14.87 6.22
CA LEU A 36 -22.24 13.71 5.52
C LEU A 36 -23.19 13.04 6.50
N GLU A 37 -24.48 13.19 6.25
CA GLU A 37 -25.51 12.30 6.79
C GLU A 37 -25.09 10.87 6.46
N LEU A 38 -25.06 10.01 7.48
CA LEU A 38 -24.95 8.56 7.29
C LEU A 38 -26.21 8.13 6.55
N ILE A 39 -26.12 7.94 5.23
CA ILE A 39 -27.27 7.50 4.43
C ILE A 39 -27.41 5.98 4.62
N CYS A 40 -28.18 5.60 5.62
CA CYS A 40 -28.80 4.28 5.69
C CYS A 40 -29.98 4.25 4.73
N GLU A 41 -29.95 3.40 3.71
CA GLU A 41 -31.19 3.00 3.04
C GLU A 41 -31.66 1.67 3.60
N GLY A 42 -32.87 1.70 4.17
CA GLY A 42 -33.64 0.52 4.52
C GLY A 42 -34.26 -0.12 3.28
N ASP A 43 -34.20 -1.45 3.25
CA ASP A 43 -34.96 -2.42 2.45
C ASP A 43 -35.81 -1.94 1.26
N GLN A 44 -35.47 -2.43 0.06
CA GLN A 44 -36.23 -3.52 -0.59
C GLN A 44 -35.55 -3.94 -1.90
N LEU A 45 -35.02 -5.16 -1.91
CA LEU A 45 -34.75 -5.91 -3.14
C LEU A 45 -36.06 -6.11 -3.89
N LYS A 46 -36.29 -5.33 -4.95
CA LYS A 46 -37.12 -5.77 -6.06
C LYS A 46 -36.20 -6.37 -7.11
N SER A 47 -36.22 -7.69 -7.17
CA SER A 47 -35.88 -8.44 -8.37
C SER A 47 -36.76 -7.93 -9.50
N ASP A 48 -36.18 -7.52 -10.62
CA ASP A 48 -36.69 -7.85 -11.95
C ASP A 48 -35.69 -7.46 -13.05
N SER A 49 -35.42 -8.46 -13.90
CA SER A 49 -35.07 -8.39 -15.32
C SER A 49 -34.00 -7.39 -15.79
N GLN A 50 -32.90 -7.93 -16.33
CA GLN A 50 -31.98 -7.24 -17.24
C GLN A 50 -32.75 -6.54 -18.38
N PRO A 51 -32.37 -5.29 -18.68
CA PRO A 51 -32.32 -4.81 -20.05
C PRO A 51 -30.85 -4.62 -20.44
N SER A 52 -30.44 -5.32 -21.49
CA SER A 52 -29.23 -4.99 -22.24
C SER A 52 -29.23 -3.52 -22.64
N LEU A 53 -28.23 -2.75 -22.19
CA LEU A 53 -28.04 -1.36 -22.60
C LEU A 53 -26.97 -1.21 -23.69
N PRO A 54 -27.10 -0.18 -24.54
CA PRO A 54 -26.49 -0.11 -25.85
C PRO A 54 -25.06 0.43 -25.80
N LYS A 55 -24.30 0.09 -26.84
CA LYS A 55 -23.11 0.84 -27.25
C LYS A 55 -23.54 2.28 -27.59
N ASP A 56 -22.66 3.22 -27.27
CA ASP A 56 -22.73 4.66 -27.60
C ASP A 56 -23.18 5.58 -26.45
N ALA A 57 -22.20 5.91 -25.60
CA ALA A 57 -22.13 7.19 -24.87
C ALA A 57 -20.66 7.58 -24.71
N ALA A 58 -20.03 7.90 -25.84
CA ALA A 58 -18.83 8.74 -25.86
C ALA A 58 -19.26 10.21 -25.60
N ASN A 59 -18.40 10.95 -24.89
CA ASN A 59 -18.49 12.38 -24.56
C ASN A 59 -19.01 12.70 -23.14
N GLY A 60 -18.14 12.45 -22.16
CA GLY A 60 -18.12 13.14 -20.88
C GLY A 60 -16.65 13.48 -20.59
N GLU A 61 -16.37 14.76 -20.38
CA GLU A 61 -15.04 15.34 -20.23
C GLU A 61 -14.19 14.62 -19.16
N GLY A 62 -13.14 13.91 -19.61
CA GLY A 62 -12.23 13.19 -18.73
C GLY A 62 -11.27 14.12 -17.96
N PRO A 63 -10.85 13.76 -16.75
CA PRO A 63 -9.90 14.57 -15.98
C PRO A 63 -8.51 14.55 -16.64
N ARG A 64 -8.11 15.74 -17.10
CA ARG A 64 -6.78 16.37 -17.13
C ARG A 64 -5.52 15.47 -17.18
N SER A 65 -4.78 15.64 -18.28
CA SER A 65 -3.34 15.40 -18.48
C SER A 65 -2.80 13.98 -18.24
N ARG A 66 -2.91 13.13 -19.27
CA ARG A 66 -2.29 11.78 -19.34
C ARG A 66 -0.77 11.77 -19.65
N ASN A 67 -0.08 12.92 -19.56
CA ASN A 67 1.33 13.05 -19.99
C ASN A 67 2.34 13.24 -18.85
N ALA A 68 1.92 13.25 -17.58
CA ALA A 68 2.85 13.31 -16.46
C ALA A 68 3.36 11.90 -16.09
N GLY A 69 4.60 11.59 -16.46
CA GLY A 69 5.44 10.56 -15.83
C GLY A 69 5.23 9.12 -16.31
N ARG A 70 5.62 8.80 -17.55
CA ARG A 70 5.74 7.40 -18.02
C ARG A 70 7.18 6.92 -17.79
N ILE A 71 7.44 6.25 -16.67
CA ILE A 71 8.76 5.72 -16.30
C ILE A 71 8.89 4.24 -16.67
N GLY A 72 7.78 3.48 -16.67
CA GLY A 72 7.78 2.00 -16.79
C GLY A 72 8.46 1.44 -18.04
N THR A 73 8.39 2.11 -19.20
CA THR A 73 8.95 1.58 -20.46
C THR A 73 9.59 2.64 -21.36
N HIS A 74 9.67 3.89 -20.91
CA HIS A 74 10.19 5.02 -21.68
C HIS A 74 11.39 5.72 -21.02
N THR A 75 12.09 5.07 -20.07
CA THR A 75 13.46 5.48 -19.77
C THR A 75 14.23 5.54 -21.08
N LEU A 76 14.90 6.68 -21.31
CA LEU A 76 15.79 6.92 -22.44
C LEU A 76 16.48 5.60 -22.81
N PRO A 77 16.30 5.05 -24.02
CA PRO A 77 16.75 3.70 -24.39
C PRO A 77 18.24 3.42 -24.18
N GLU A 78 19.01 4.40 -23.70
CA GLU A 78 20.45 4.43 -23.62
C GLU A 78 20.98 4.65 -22.19
N ALA A 79 20.12 4.76 -21.18
CA ALA A 79 20.51 5.02 -19.79
C ALA A 79 20.18 3.86 -18.83
N CYS A 80 20.95 3.74 -17.74
CA CYS A 80 20.66 2.85 -16.62
C CYS A 80 19.41 3.30 -15.86
N PHE A 81 18.42 2.43 -15.67
CA PHE A 81 17.18 2.81 -14.98
C PHE A 81 17.37 3.15 -13.49
N VAL A 82 18.46 2.68 -12.88
CA VAL A 82 18.74 2.90 -11.46
C VAL A 82 19.39 4.27 -11.23
N CYS A 83 20.43 4.60 -12.00
CA CYS A 83 21.24 5.80 -11.78
C CYS A 83 21.07 6.90 -12.84
N GLY A 84 20.33 6.62 -13.93
CA GLY A 84 20.09 7.56 -15.04
C GLY A 84 21.28 7.83 -15.95
N LYS A 85 22.43 7.16 -15.75
CA LYS A 85 23.66 7.38 -16.53
C LYS A 85 23.81 6.35 -17.65
N ASN A 86 24.45 6.76 -18.75
CA ASN A 86 24.85 5.87 -19.85
C ASN A 86 26.13 5.08 -19.48
N GLY A 87 26.62 4.23 -20.39
CA GLY A 87 27.89 3.49 -20.23
C GLY A 87 27.74 2.01 -20.55
N ASP A 88 28.49 1.16 -19.85
CA ASP A 88 28.45 -0.30 -20.00
C ASP A 88 27.16 -0.88 -19.39
N LEU A 89 26.11 -0.90 -20.20
CA LEU A 89 24.77 -1.32 -19.80
C LEU A 89 24.50 -2.77 -20.18
N LEU A 90 23.99 -3.53 -19.21
CA LEU A 90 23.38 -4.84 -19.41
C LEU A 90 21.92 -4.66 -19.79
N HIS A 91 21.40 -5.57 -20.61
CA HIS A 91 19.98 -5.67 -20.91
C HIS A 91 19.29 -6.64 -19.96
N CYS A 92 18.03 -6.35 -19.64
CA CYS A 92 17.15 -7.32 -19.02
C CYS A 92 17.06 -8.61 -19.87
N GLY A 93 17.18 -9.77 -19.24
CA GLY A 93 17.12 -11.08 -19.92
C GLY A 93 15.74 -11.46 -20.46
N LYS A 94 14.67 -10.78 -20.01
CA LYS A 94 13.29 -11.16 -20.32
C LYS A 94 13.02 -11.09 -21.83
N LYS A 95 12.49 -12.21 -22.33
CA LYS A 95 12.05 -12.38 -23.73
C LYS A 95 10.51 -12.46 -23.78
N TYR A 96 9.93 -11.76 -24.75
CA TYR A 96 8.51 -11.79 -25.11
C TYR A 96 8.33 -12.58 -26.40
N ALA A 97 7.20 -13.25 -26.59
CA ALA A 97 6.84 -13.79 -27.90
C ALA A 97 6.47 -12.62 -28.85
N PRO A 98 6.93 -12.60 -30.12
CA PRO A 98 7.63 -13.65 -30.88
C PRO A 98 9.18 -13.51 -30.94
N GLY A 99 9.82 -13.11 -29.83
CA GLY A 99 11.28 -12.94 -29.74
C GLY A 99 11.74 -11.54 -29.36
N ALA A 100 10.82 -10.66 -28.95
CA ALA A 100 11.14 -9.34 -28.43
C ALA A 100 11.90 -9.44 -27.10
N LEU A 101 12.77 -8.46 -26.85
CA LEU A 101 13.50 -8.32 -25.59
C LEU A 101 12.94 -7.14 -24.80
N CYS A 102 12.97 -7.25 -23.48
CA CYS A 102 12.74 -6.12 -22.60
C CYS A 102 13.76 -5.02 -22.88
N SER A 103 13.29 -3.77 -22.98
CA SER A 103 14.10 -2.59 -23.28
C SER A 103 14.86 -2.04 -22.06
N THR A 104 14.56 -2.51 -20.86
CA THR A 104 15.20 -2.02 -19.63
C THR A 104 16.70 -2.35 -19.61
N LYS A 105 17.51 -1.33 -19.31
CA LYS A 105 18.97 -1.40 -19.21
C LYS A 105 19.47 -0.96 -17.84
N PHE A 106 20.58 -1.53 -17.39
CA PHE A 106 21.19 -1.21 -16.09
C PHE A 106 22.68 -1.53 -16.06
N HIS A 107 23.45 -0.82 -15.23
CA HIS A 107 24.81 -1.24 -14.87
C HIS A 107 24.74 -2.47 -13.95
N LYS A 108 25.74 -3.35 -14.05
CA LYS A 108 25.83 -4.56 -13.21
C LYS A 108 25.80 -4.23 -11.71
N GLU A 109 26.61 -3.27 -11.28
CA GLU A 109 26.69 -2.86 -9.88
C GLU A 109 25.37 -2.21 -9.42
N CYS A 110 24.73 -1.43 -10.29
CA CYS A 110 23.47 -0.76 -9.98
C CYS A 110 22.33 -1.75 -9.71
N ILE A 111 22.22 -2.83 -10.52
CA ILE A 111 21.15 -3.82 -10.31
C ILE A 111 21.41 -4.71 -9.10
N GLU A 112 22.68 -4.91 -8.73
CA GLU A 112 23.09 -5.71 -7.55
C GLU A 112 22.75 -4.99 -6.23
N ILE A 113 22.80 -3.66 -6.20
CA ILE A 113 22.42 -2.87 -5.02
C ILE A 113 20.96 -2.41 -5.00
N TYR A 114 20.25 -2.50 -6.13
CA TYR A 114 18.86 -2.05 -6.22
C TYR A 114 17.96 -2.96 -5.37
N ASN A 115 17.14 -2.36 -4.51
CA ASN A 115 16.30 -3.10 -3.57
C ASN A 115 14.93 -2.48 -3.32
N ALA A 116 14.41 -1.71 -4.28
CA ALA A 116 13.08 -1.15 -4.13
C ALA A 116 12.03 -2.26 -4.04
N ALA A 117 11.08 -2.12 -3.10
CA ALA A 117 10.05 -3.14 -2.81
C ALA A 117 10.67 -4.53 -2.52
N GLU A 118 11.78 -4.56 -1.77
CA GLU A 118 12.57 -5.74 -1.41
C GLU A 118 13.20 -6.52 -2.57
N TYR A 119 13.15 -5.99 -3.79
CA TYR A 119 13.76 -6.66 -4.92
C TYR A 119 15.21 -7.09 -4.64
N SER A 120 15.56 -8.30 -5.05
CA SER A 120 16.93 -8.80 -4.99
C SER A 120 17.23 -9.55 -6.27
N VAL A 121 18.21 -9.05 -7.04
CA VAL A 121 18.64 -9.69 -8.28
C VAL A 121 19.13 -11.11 -8.04
N ASP A 122 19.79 -11.37 -6.91
CA ASP A 122 20.30 -12.70 -6.57
C ASP A 122 19.17 -13.68 -6.28
N CYS A 123 18.11 -13.23 -5.60
CA CYS A 123 16.92 -14.04 -5.41
C CYS A 123 16.26 -14.38 -6.76
N VAL A 124 16.20 -13.42 -7.68
CA VAL A 124 15.61 -13.64 -9.01
C VAL A 124 16.45 -14.61 -9.84
N ARG A 125 17.78 -14.46 -9.85
CA ARG A 125 18.71 -15.37 -10.56
C ARG A 125 18.54 -16.82 -10.11
N LYS A 126 18.32 -17.06 -8.82
CA LYS A 126 18.04 -18.42 -8.28
C LYS A 126 16.76 -19.05 -8.83
N ILE A 127 15.82 -18.26 -9.37
CA ILE A 127 14.53 -18.74 -9.86
C ILE A 127 14.53 -18.91 -11.38
N VAL A 128 15.14 -17.99 -12.13
CA VAL A 128 15.05 -17.94 -13.60
C VAL A 128 16.37 -18.06 -14.35
N ASP A 129 17.50 -18.18 -13.64
CA ASP A 129 18.87 -18.28 -14.20
C ASP A 129 19.27 -17.16 -15.20
N GLU A 130 18.55 -16.03 -15.14
CA GLU A 130 18.81 -14.82 -15.92
C GLU A 130 18.64 -13.58 -15.02
N THR A 131 19.17 -12.43 -15.45
CA THR A 131 19.00 -11.16 -14.74
C THR A 131 17.78 -10.42 -15.30
N PHE A 132 16.69 -10.37 -14.54
CA PHE A 132 15.47 -9.64 -14.92
C PHE A 132 15.38 -8.30 -14.18
N CYS A 133 14.82 -7.29 -14.83
CA CYS A 133 14.50 -6.03 -14.18
C CYS A 133 13.26 -6.16 -13.27
N PRO A 134 13.00 -5.14 -12.42
CA PRO A 134 11.86 -5.13 -11.50
C PRO A 134 10.46 -5.32 -12.08
N LEU A 135 10.29 -5.10 -13.38
CA LEU A 135 9.01 -5.18 -14.06
C LEU A 135 8.57 -6.62 -14.38
N HIS A 136 9.43 -7.61 -14.16
CA HIS A 136 9.14 -9.01 -14.48
C HIS A 136 8.87 -9.89 -13.26
N PHE A 137 8.51 -9.26 -12.14
CA PHE A 137 7.87 -9.95 -11.03
C PHE A 137 6.80 -9.08 -10.38
N CYS A 138 5.82 -9.73 -9.78
CA CYS A 138 4.84 -9.07 -8.93
C CYS A 138 5.49 -8.60 -7.63
N SER A 139 5.55 -7.29 -7.41
CA SER A 139 6.09 -6.69 -6.18
C SER A 139 5.32 -7.11 -4.93
N SER A 140 4.00 -7.30 -5.02
CA SER A 140 3.17 -7.72 -3.87
C SER A 140 3.47 -9.16 -3.47
N CYS A 141 3.43 -10.11 -4.41
CA CYS A 141 3.80 -11.51 -4.13
C CYS A 141 5.24 -11.63 -3.63
N TYR A 142 6.15 -10.82 -4.18
CA TYR A 142 7.54 -10.84 -3.75
C TYR A 142 7.67 -10.40 -2.29
N LEU A 143 7.04 -9.28 -1.92
CA LEU A 143 7.00 -8.76 -0.54
C LEU A 143 6.36 -9.76 0.43
N GLU A 144 5.34 -10.49 -0.02
CA GLU A 144 4.67 -11.51 0.79
C GLU A 144 5.45 -12.82 0.92
N ARG A 145 6.66 -12.90 0.32
CA ARG A 145 7.54 -14.08 0.27
C ARG A 145 7.07 -15.21 -0.67
N TRP A 146 6.15 -14.92 -1.59
CA TRP A 146 5.67 -15.84 -2.63
C TRP A 146 6.55 -15.72 -3.89
N LYS A 147 7.88 -15.86 -3.72
CA LYS A 147 8.87 -15.49 -4.74
C LYS A 147 8.74 -16.25 -6.05
N THR A 148 8.39 -17.54 -5.99
CA THR A 148 8.18 -18.37 -7.19
C THR A 148 6.92 -17.96 -7.95
N THR A 149 5.86 -17.57 -7.24
CA THR A 149 4.64 -17.02 -7.83
C THR A 149 4.91 -15.64 -8.44
N ALA A 150 5.71 -14.82 -7.77
CA ALA A 150 6.00 -13.45 -8.18
C ALA A 150 6.51 -13.36 -9.63
N VAL A 151 7.32 -14.32 -10.10
CA VAL A 151 7.93 -14.29 -11.45
C VAL A 151 7.07 -14.94 -12.56
N ARG A 152 5.87 -15.43 -12.24
CA ARG A 152 5.00 -16.17 -13.19
C ARG A 152 3.83 -15.32 -13.68
N GLY A 153 3.20 -15.74 -14.78
CA GLY A 153 1.97 -15.12 -15.28
C GLY A 153 2.15 -13.77 -15.97
N LYS A 154 1.02 -13.16 -16.36
CA LYS A 154 0.97 -11.82 -16.94
C LYS A 154 1.04 -10.79 -15.80
N LEU A 155 1.78 -9.71 -16.02
CA LEU A 155 1.94 -8.64 -15.06
C LEU A 155 1.36 -7.32 -15.60
N VAL A 156 0.86 -6.52 -14.68
CA VAL A 156 0.42 -5.13 -14.83
C VAL A 156 1.54 -4.24 -14.32
N GLU A 157 2.03 -3.34 -15.16
CA GLU A 157 3.15 -2.47 -14.80
C GLU A 157 2.65 -1.17 -14.17
N CYS A 158 3.38 -0.66 -13.19
CA CYS A 158 3.17 0.71 -12.73
C CYS A 158 3.73 1.66 -13.79
N ASP A 159 2.92 2.57 -14.30
CA ASP A 159 3.38 3.51 -15.33
C ASP A 159 4.42 4.51 -14.79
N SER A 160 4.45 4.72 -13.48
CA SER A 160 5.25 5.74 -12.81
C SER A 160 6.47 5.19 -12.05
N CYS A 161 6.66 3.87 -11.93
CA CYS A 161 7.86 3.29 -11.31
C CYS A 161 8.16 1.87 -11.81
N PHE A 162 9.33 1.36 -11.42
CA PHE A 162 9.78 0.00 -11.68
C PHE A 162 9.12 -1.02 -10.75
N ARG A 163 7.78 -1.08 -10.75
CA ARG A 163 6.98 -2.09 -10.04
C ARG A 163 6.00 -2.71 -10.99
N ALA A 164 5.75 -4.00 -10.82
CA ALA A 164 4.72 -4.71 -11.56
C ALA A 164 3.90 -5.60 -10.60
N PHE A 165 2.71 -6.00 -11.02
CA PHE A 165 1.75 -6.71 -10.19
C PHE A 165 1.03 -7.78 -10.99
N HIS A 166 0.66 -8.91 -10.39
CA HIS A 166 -0.42 -9.71 -10.97
C HIS A 166 -1.72 -8.91 -10.94
N GLU A 167 -2.67 -9.25 -11.80
CA GLU A 167 -3.97 -8.57 -11.86
C GLU A 167 -4.66 -8.57 -10.49
N GLN A 168 -4.72 -9.70 -9.78
CA GLN A 168 -5.27 -9.79 -8.41
C GLN A 168 -4.41 -9.09 -7.35
N CYS A 169 -3.15 -8.77 -7.67
CA CYS A 169 -2.23 -8.08 -6.77
C CYS A 169 -2.10 -6.59 -7.06
N SER A 170 -2.82 -6.10 -8.08
CA SER A 170 -2.78 -4.71 -8.51
C SER A 170 -3.23 -3.77 -7.38
N PRO A 171 -2.59 -2.60 -7.26
CA PRO A 171 -3.03 -1.57 -6.34
C PRO A 171 -4.49 -1.18 -6.62
N ALA A 172 -5.31 -1.14 -5.58
CA ALA A 172 -6.69 -0.67 -5.68
C ALA A 172 -6.74 0.86 -5.88
N GLY A 173 -7.86 1.36 -6.39
CA GLY A 173 -8.13 2.80 -6.45
C GLY A 173 -7.66 3.52 -7.71
N PHE A 174 -6.96 2.84 -8.61
CA PHE A 174 -6.61 3.36 -9.94
C PHE A 174 -7.05 2.39 -11.03
N GLU A 175 -7.64 2.90 -12.11
CA GLU A 175 -8.09 2.07 -13.23
C GLU A 175 -6.90 1.52 -14.03
N SER A 176 -6.94 0.23 -14.32
CA SER A 176 -5.98 -0.38 -15.23
C SER A 176 -6.31 0.01 -16.68
N TYR A 177 -5.29 0.24 -17.49
CA TYR A 177 -5.45 0.59 -18.90
C TYR A 177 -4.41 -0.12 -19.77
N GLU A 178 -4.79 -0.43 -21.01
CA GLU A 178 -3.85 -0.99 -22.00
C GLU A 178 -3.18 0.13 -22.79
N ASP A 179 -1.88 -0.01 -23.02
CA ASP A 179 -1.12 0.84 -23.95
C ASP A 179 -0.16 -0.02 -24.79
N LEU A 180 0.33 0.54 -25.89
CA LEU A 180 1.32 -0.10 -26.77
C LEU A 180 2.73 0.31 -26.34
N VAL A 181 3.57 -0.69 -26.09
CA VAL A 181 4.99 -0.50 -25.80
C VAL A 181 5.84 -0.99 -26.96
N VAL A 182 6.87 -0.21 -27.29
CA VAL A 182 7.84 -0.60 -28.31
C VAL A 182 8.86 -1.54 -27.68
N ALA A 183 8.83 -2.80 -28.09
CA ALA A 183 9.87 -3.79 -27.82
C ALA A 183 10.78 -3.94 -29.05
N ARG A 184 11.94 -4.56 -28.88
CA ARG A 184 12.87 -4.82 -30.00
C ARG A 184 13.18 -6.31 -30.11
N THR A 185 13.19 -6.84 -31.34
CA THR A 185 13.71 -8.19 -31.60
C THR A 185 15.23 -8.23 -31.45
N LYS A 186 15.83 -9.42 -31.50
CA LYS A 186 17.30 -9.58 -31.51
C LYS A 186 17.95 -8.88 -32.70
N GLU A 187 17.25 -8.80 -33.82
CA GLU A 187 17.65 -8.15 -35.06
C GLU A 187 17.45 -6.63 -35.03
N GLY A 188 16.97 -6.08 -33.89
CA GLY A 188 16.78 -4.64 -33.69
C GLY A 188 15.46 -4.09 -34.22
N VAL A 189 14.60 -4.94 -34.78
CA VAL A 189 13.30 -4.55 -35.34
C VAL A 189 12.37 -4.13 -34.20
N ALA A 190 11.80 -2.93 -34.31
CA ALA A 190 10.79 -2.43 -33.37
C ALA A 190 9.47 -3.17 -33.60
N ILE A 191 8.90 -3.70 -32.52
CA ILE A 191 7.56 -4.30 -32.52
C ILE A 191 6.72 -3.66 -31.41
N GLU A 192 5.43 -3.49 -31.67
CA GLU A 192 4.49 -2.98 -30.67
C GLU A 192 3.88 -4.15 -29.91
N VAL A 193 3.96 -4.09 -28.58
CA VAL A 193 3.39 -5.08 -27.67
C VAL A 193 2.32 -4.40 -26.82
N LYS A 194 1.15 -5.02 -26.69
CA LYS A 194 0.12 -4.55 -25.75
C LYS A 194 0.53 -4.87 -24.32
N GLN A 195 0.61 -3.84 -23.48
CA GLN A 195 0.97 -3.95 -22.07
C GLN A 195 -0.13 -3.33 -21.21
N LEU A 196 -0.44 -3.99 -20.08
CA LEU A 196 -1.42 -3.49 -19.13
C LEU A 196 -0.69 -2.65 -18.07
N PHE A 197 -1.22 -1.48 -17.78
CA PHE A 197 -0.67 -0.50 -16.84
C PHE A 197 -1.65 -0.17 -15.73
N THR A 198 -1.10 0.25 -14.60
CA THR A 198 -1.78 0.82 -13.45
C THR A 198 -0.89 1.88 -12.79
N ARG A 199 -1.31 2.46 -11.67
CA ARG A 199 -0.49 3.37 -10.88
C ARG A 199 -0.58 3.05 -9.40
N CYS A 200 0.58 2.80 -8.78
CA CYS A 200 0.65 2.39 -7.37
C CYS A 200 0.57 3.56 -6.38
N HIS A 201 0.28 3.24 -5.11
CA HIS A 201 0.07 4.22 -4.04
C HIS A 201 1.31 5.05 -3.70
N SER A 202 2.51 4.57 -4.08
CA SER A 202 3.77 5.31 -3.91
C SER A 202 3.85 6.62 -4.73
N HIS A 203 2.93 6.81 -5.69
CA HIS A 203 2.83 8.02 -6.51
C HIS A 203 1.69 8.96 -6.10
N CYS A 204 1.08 8.69 -4.94
CA CYS A 204 0.17 9.62 -4.28
C CYS A 204 0.83 11.00 -4.11
N ASP A 205 0.13 12.08 -4.50
CA ASP A 205 0.57 13.43 -4.21
C ASP A 205 0.29 13.78 -2.74
N LEU A 206 1.28 13.55 -1.88
CA LEU A 206 1.16 13.77 -0.44
C LEU A 206 0.87 15.22 -0.06
N LYS A 207 1.12 16.19 -0.95
CA LYS A 207 0.83 17.62 -0.69
C LYS A 207 -0.66 17.92 -0.83
N SER A 208 -1.33 17.34 -1.83
CA SER A 208 -2.78 17.52 -2.03
C SER A 208 -3.62 16.63 -1.12
N ILE A 209 -3.02 15.59 -0.54
CA ILE A 209 -3.73 14.63 0.33
C ILE A 209 -3.13 14.68 1.74
N PRO A 210 -3.37 15.71 2.58
CA PRO A 210 -2.71 15.84 3.88
C PRO A 210 -3.12 14.74 4.87
N LEU A 211 -2.22 14.41 5.83
CA LEU A 211 -2.64 13.64 7.00
C LEU A 211 -3.51 14.56 7.83
N VAL A 212 -4.62 14.04 8.35
CA VAL A 212 -5.29 14.71 9.46
C VAL A 212 -4.32 14.68 10.63
N ALA A 213 -3.73 15.82 11.01
CA ALA A 213 -2.78 15.91 12.10
C ALA A 213 -3.53 16.20 13.41
N ASN A 214 -3.90 15.16 14.16
CA ASN A 214 -4.46 15.31 15.50
C ASN A 214 -4.03 14.19 16.45
N ALA A 215 -4.30 14.33 17.76
CA ALA A 215 -3.85 13.37 18.76
C ALA A 215 -4.28 11.93 18.45
N ARG A 216 -5.48 11.76 17.88
CA ARG A 216 -6.12 10.49 17.51
C ARG A 216 -5.88 10.10 16.04
N SER A 217 -4.91 10.71 15.36
CA SER A 217 -4.69 10.51 13.91
C SER A 217 -4.08 9.18 13.52
N HIS A 218 -3.37 8.56 14.46
CA HIS A 218 -2.66 7.32 14.25
C HIS A 218 -3.22 6.19 15.10
N LEU A 219 -2.89 4.96 14.68
CA LEU A 219 -3.24 3.76 15.42
C LEU A 219 -2.55 3.76 16.79
N PRO A 220 -3.25 3.36 17.87
CA PRO A 220 -2.74 3.40 19.24
C PRO A 220 -1.88 2.17 19.59
N PHE A 221 -1.23 1.56 18.61
CA PHE A 221 -0.38 0.37 18.74
C PHE A 221 0.67 0.36 17.63
N CYS A 222 1.74 -0.40 17.83
CA CYS A 222 2.77 -0.59 16.82
C CYS A 222 2.24 -1.47 15.69
N CYS A 223 2.27 -0.96 14.47
CA CYS A 223 1.83 -1.69 13.29
C CYS A 223 2.80 -2.77 12.84
N GLU A 224 4.01 -2.86 13.39
CA GLU A 224 4.99 -3.89 13.03
C GLU A 224 4.98 -5.09 13.99
N CYS A 225 4.84 -4.84 15.30
CA CYS A 225 4.75 -5.91 16.30
C CYS A 225 3.33 -6.14 16.85
N GLU A 226 2.35 -5.36 16.41
CA GLU A 226 0.92 -5.53 16.73
C GLU A 226 0.64 -5.42 18.24
N PHE A 227 1.48 -4.66 18.95
CA PHE A 227 1.43 -4.50 20.40
C PHE A 227 1.53 -3.04 20.82
N ASN A 228 0.90 -2.69 21.94
CA ASN A 228 0.95 -1.38 22.59
C ASN A 228 1.79 -1.45 23.88
N GLY A 229 3.07 -1.80 23.72
CA GLY A 229 3.98 -2.04 24.84
C GLY A 229 4.45 -0.77 25.56
N GLU A 230 5.48 -0.93 26.38
CA GLU A 230 6.07 0.17 27.17
C GLU A 230 6.91 1.13 26.32
N GLU A 231 7.42 0.68 25.17
CA GLU A 231 8.15 1.53 24.25
C GLU A 231 7.24 2.59 23.63
N ALA A 232 7.75 3.82 23.52
CA ALA A 232 7.00 4.93 22.94
C ALA A 232 6.68 4.68 21.45
N LEU A 233 5.41 4.89 21.09
CA LEU A 233 4.97 4.81 19.70
C LEU A 233 5.37 6.08 18.92
N ILE A 234 6.09 5.87 17.83
CA ILE A 234 6.41 6.88 16.83
C ILE A 234 5.28 6.92 15.80
N LYS A 235 4.76 8.13 15.55
CA LYS A 235 3.72 8.37 14.55
C LYS A 235 4.35 8.54 13.17
N CYS A 236 3.85 7.82 12.17
CA CYS A 236 4.33 7.99 10.80
C CYS A 236 3.87 9.35 10.23
N SER A 237 4.79 10.08 9.61
CA SER A 237 4.50 11.36 8.96
C SER A 237 3.67 11.23 7.68
N GLN A 238 3.61 10.05 7.06
CA GLN A 238 2.95 9.85 5.76
C GLN A 238 1.64 9.06 5.82
N CYS A 239 1.36 8.31 6.89
CA CYS A 239 0.14 7.51 7.02
C CYS A 239 -0.32 7.40 8.48
N VAL A 240 -1.46 6.75 8.70
CA VAL A 240 -2.07 6.55 10.04
C VAL A 240 -1.38 5.49 10.90
N ARG A 241 -0.29 4.88 10.44
CA ARG A 241 0.45 3.86 11.22
C ARG A 241 1.29 4.50 12.33
N SER A 242 1.35 3.81 13.46
CA SER A 242 2.36 4.04 14.50
C SER A 242 3.30 2.85 14.56
N PHE A 243 4.54 3.04 15.02
CA PHE A 243 5.55 1.99 15.13
C PHE A 243 6.52 2.26 16.28
N HIS A 244 7.20 1.22 16.77
CA HIS A 244 8.34 1.34 17.67
C HIS A 244 9.63 1.53 16.86
N GLU A 245 10.59 2.29 17.35
CA GLU A 245 11.89 2.47 16.69
C GLU A 245 12.65 1.14 16.60
N SER A 246 12.53 0.32 17.64
CA SER A 246 13.15 -1.01 17.71
C SER A 246 12.57 -2.00 16.69
N CYS A 247 11.32 -1.79 16.27
CA CYS A 247 10.62 -2.66 15.32
C CYS A 247 10.93 -2.32 13.86
N LEU A 248 11.64 -1.22 13.58
CA LEU A 248 12.11 -0.93 12.23
C LEU A 248 13.34 -1.76 11.88
N THR A 249 13.21 -2.58 10.85
CA THR A 249 14.25 -3.32 10.14
C THR A 249 14.80 -2.56 8.93
N LEU A 250 14.16 -1.44 8.55
CA LEU A 250 14.51 -0.65 7.37
C LEU A 250 14.90 0.80 7.71
N ASN A 251 15.98 1.27 7.09
CA ASN A 251 16.32 2.69 7.03
C ASN A 251 16.23 3.19 5.58
N CYS A 252 15.75 4.42 5.38
CA CYS A 252 15.71 5.07 4.07
C CYS A 252 16.92 6.01 3.94
N ARG A 253 17.85 5.77 3.01
CA ARG A 253 19.05 6.63 2.84
C ARG A 253 18.76 7.96 2.14
N ASP A 254 17.72 8.05 1.32
CA ASP A 254 17.53 9.15 0.36
C ASP A 254 16.36 10.09 0.70
N LEU A 255 16.22 10.47 1.96
CA LEU A 255 15.37 11.62 2.30
C LEU A 255 16.19 12.91 2.19
N GLU A 256 16.42 13.35 0.95
CA GLU A 256 16.46 14.80 0.66
C GLU A 256 15.03 15.39 0.76
N ILE A 257 14.32 15.07 1.83
CA ILE A 257 13.20 15.91 2.27
C ILE A 257 13.87 16.99 3.11
N ALA A 258 13.90 18.18 2.52
CA ALA A 258 14.31 19.40 3.17
C ALA A 258 13.86 19.44 4.65
N SER A 259 14.82 19.70 5.54
CA SER A 259 14.62 20.36 6.84
C SER A 259 14.09 19.56 8.05
N SER A 260 13.81 18.25 7.99
CA SER A 260 13.61 17.46 9.24
C SER A 260 13.67 15.94 9.00
N PRO A 261 14.15 15.14 9.98
CA PRO A 261 14.02 13.68 9.90
C PRO A 261 12.53 13.31 10.04
N THR A 262 11.87 13.04 8.92
CA THR A 262 10.49 12.56 8.93
C THR A 262 10.45 11.10 9.39
N SER A 263 9.72 10.80 10.46
CA SER A 263 9.45 9.43 10.90
C SER A 263 8.61 8.68 9.86
N LEU A 264 9.15 7.61 9.27
CA LEU A 264 8.46 6.78 8.28
C LEU A 264 8.35 5.33 8.78
N CYS A 265 7.16 4.75 8.66
CA CYS A 265 6.98 3.32 8.89
C CYS A 265 7.51 2.51 7.70
N GLU A 266 7.74 1.21 7.92
CA GLU A 266 8.25 0.32 6.87
C GLU A 266 7.30 0.23 5.68
N SER A 267 5.99 0.16 5.90
CA SER A 267 5.01 0.17 4.81
C SER A 267 5.15 1.37 3.88
N CYS A 268 5.38 2.58 4.43
CA CYS A 268 5.60 3.78 3.62
C CYS A 268 6.97 3.74 2.92
N ILE A 269 8.01 3.27 3.60
CA ILE A 269 9.35 3.08 3.01
C ILE A 269 9.24 2.11 1.83
N LEU A 270 8.57 0.97 2.00
CA LEU A 270 8.42 -0.10 1.02
C LEU A 270 7.45 0.25 -0.10
N GLY A 271 6.46 1.11 0.16
CA GLY A 271 5.38 1.42 -0.76
C GLY A 271 4.33 0.31 -0.81
N GLU A 272 3.95 -0.24 0.35
CA GLU A 272 2.89 -1.23 0.47
C GLU A 272 1.61 -0.75 -0.24
N ASN A 273 0.93 -1.65 -0.96
CA ASN A 273 -0.31 -1.34 -1.66
C ASN A 273 -1.49 -2.08 -1.02
N LEU A 274 -2.66 -1.45 -1.12
CA LEU A 274 -3.94 -2.07 -0.81
C LEU A 274 -4.51 -2.76 -2.05
N ARG A 275 -5.11 -3.94 -1.88
CA ARG A 275 -5.71 -4.75 -2.97
C ARG A 275 -7.22 -4.82 -2.85
N VAL A 276 -7.92 -4.95 -3.96
CA VAL A 276 -9.37 -5.22 -3.96
C VAL A 276 -9.65 -6.51 -3.18
N GLY A 277 -10.69 -6.50 -2.35
CA GLY A 277 -11.08 -7.59 -1.46
C GLY A 277 -10.30 -7.66 -0.14
N GLN A 278 -9.27 -6.83 0.05
CA GLN A 278 -8.48 -6.85 1.27
C GLN A 278 -9.28 -6.26 2.44
N ALA A 279 -9.32 -6.99 3.57
CA ALA A 279 -9.82 -6.47 4.84
C ALA A 279 -8.84 -5.43 5.40
N VAL A 280 -9.39 -4.30 5.84
CA VAL A 280 -8.62 -3.12 6.24
C VAL A 280 -9.20 -2.45 7.47
N ILE A 281 -8.35 -1.71 8.16
CA ILE A 281 -8.68 -0.75 9.20
C ILE A 281 -8.57 0.63 8.56
N ALA A 282 -9.68 1.33 8.44
CA ALA A 282 -9.74 2.63 7.79
C ALA A 282 -10.09 3.73 8.80
N ARG A 283 -9.33 4.82 8.77
CA ARG A 283 -9.66 6.04 9.50
C ARG A 283 -10.80 6.74 8.81
N PHE A 284 -11.86 7.01 9.57
CA PHE A 284 -12.96 7.87 9.16
C PHE A 284 -13.28 8.87 10.26
N ARG A 285 -13.23 10.16 9.92
CA ARG A 285 -13.34 11.26 10.89
C ARG A 285 -12.31 11.08 12.03
N ALA A 286 -12.78 10.94 13.27
CA ALA A 286 -11.96 10.82 14.47
C ALA A 286 -11.72 9.37 14.94
N SER A 287 -12.26 8.38 14.22
CA SER A 287 -12.25 6.97 14.62
C SER A 287 -11.71 6.04 13.51
N PHE A 288 -11.50 4.77 13.88
CA PHE A 288 -11.10 3.70 12.96
C PHE A 288 -12.23 2.68 12.86
N TYR A 289 -12.50 2.21 11.65
CA TYR A 289 -13.55 1.24 11.35
C TYR A 289 -12.98 0.12 10.46
N ALA A 290 -13.56 -1.07 10.60
CA ALA A 290 -13.30 -2.16 9.67
C ALA A 290 -13.98 -1.90 8.33
N ALA A 291 -13.27 -2.24 7.25
CA ALA A 291 -13.81 -2.16 5.91
C ALA A 291 -13.15 -3.21 5.01
N THR A 292 -13.72 -3.41 3.83
CA THR A 292 -13.11 -4.17 2.74
C THR A 292 -12.79 -3.21 1.61
N VAL A 293 -11.59 -3.30 1.03
CA VAL A 293 -11.25 -2.55 -0.17
C VAL A 293 -12.13 -3.01 -1.33
N ALA A 294 -12.85 -2.09 -1.95
CA ALA A 294 -13.76 -2.40 -3.05
C ALA A 294 -13.14 -2.00 -4.40
N SER A 295 -13.65 -2.61 -5.48
CA SER A 295 -13.30 -2.17 -6.83
C SER A 295 -13.90 -0.79 -7.09
N LEU A 296 -13.24 0.03 -7.92
CA LEU A 296 -13.82 1.28 -8.41
C LEU A 296 -15.13 1.04 -9.18
N ALA A 297 -15.24 -0.11 -9.85
CA ALA A 297 -16.44 -0.50 -10.57
C ALA A 297 -17.66 -0.72 -9.66
N ASP A 298 -17.42 -1.06 -8.39
CA ASP A 298 -18.49 -1.29 -7.40
C ASP A 298 -18.90 0.01 -6.70
N TYR A 299 -18.11 1.09 -6.83
CA TYR A 299 -18.40 2.35 -6.16
C TYR A 299 -19.59 3.06 -6.82
N PRO A 300 -20.70 3.30 -6.10
CA PRO A 300 -21.88 3.89 -6.73
C PRO A 300 -21.60 5.32 -7.17
N LYS A 301 -21.90 5.64 -8.44
CA LYS A 301 -21.63 6.98 -9.02
C LYS A 301 -22.25 8.12 -8.21
N HIS A 302 -23.47 7.93 -7.71
CA HIS A 302 -24.16 8.92 -6.89
C HIS A 302 -23.52 9.13 -5.50
N CYS A 303 -22.71 8.18 -5.02
CA CYS A 303 -21.92 8.35 -3.81
C CYS A 303 -20.76 9.33 -4.06
N ALA A 304 -20.18 9.35 -5.26
CA ALA A 304 -19.07 10.25 -5.59
C ALA A 304 -19.44 11.74 -5.43
N ASP A 305 -20.68 12.11 -5.74
CA ASP A 305 -21.13 13.50 -5.62
C ASP A 305 -21.27 13.96 -4.17
N LYS A 306 -21.53 13.03 -3.25
CA LYS A 306 -21.72 13.30 -1.82
C LYS A 306 -20.47 13.08 -0.99
N ASP A 307 -19.55 12.24 -1.46
CA ASP A 307 -18.32 11.90 -0.76
C ASP A 307 -17.34 13.08 -0.80
N LYS A 308 -16.76 13.42 0.37
CA LYS A 308 -15.74 14.46 0.52
C LYS A 308 -14.60 14.30 -0.50
N PHE A 309 -14.23 13.07 -0.83
CA PHE A 309 -13.15 12.78 -1.75
C PHE A 309 -13.63 12.32 -3.12
N GLY A 310 -14.94 12.25 -3.39
CA GLY A 310 -15.48 11.64 -4.60
C GLY A 310 -15.01 12.27 -5.92
N LYS A 311 -14.62 13.55 -5.93
CA LYS A 311 -13.96 14.20 -7.07
C LYS A 311 -12.61 13.58 -7.47
N HIS A 312 -12.00 12.80 -6.57
CA HIS A 312 -10.73 12.11 -6.74
C HIS A 312 -10.92 10.62 -7.10
N LEU A 313 -12.13 10.21 -7.48
CA LEU A 313 -12.40 8.84 -7.90
C LEU A 313 -11.51 8.49 -9.11
N GLY A 314 -10.76 7.40 -8.99
CA GLY A 314 -9.78 6.97 -10.00
C GLY A 314 -8.45 7.72 -9.96
N GLU A 315 -8.24 8.62 -9.00
CA GLU A 315 -6.93 9.26 -8.79
C GLU A 315 -6.01 8.40 -7.92
N PRO A 316 -4.69 8.37 -8.23
CA PRO A 316 -3.72 7.60 -7.45
C PRO A 316 -3.65 8.06 -6.00
N GLY A 317 -3.74 7.12 -5.07
CA GLY A 317 -3.69 7.41 -3.63
C GLY A 317 -5.05 7.57 -2.99
N TYR A 318 -6.15 7.45 -3.73
CA TYR A 318 -7.50 7.29 -3.20
C TYR A 318 -7.99 5.86 -3.42
N VAL A 319 -8.67 5.29 -2.43
CA VAL A 319 -9.11 3.89 -2.43
C VAL A 319 -10.56 3.82 -1.98
N CYS A 320 -11.35 3.06 -2.74
CA CYS A 320 -12.72 2.76 -2.39
C CYS A 320 -12.76 1.67 -1.31
N VAL A 321 -13.53 1.90 -0.26
CA VAL A 321 -13.80 0.92 0.78
C VAL A 321 -15.30 0.73 0.97
N ARG A 322 -15.68 -0.49 1.33
CA ARG A 322 -17.04 -0.84 1.79
C ARG A 322 -16.98 -1.12 3.29
N TRP A 323 -17.77 -0.40 4.07
CA TRP A 323 -17.76 -0.50 5.53
C TRP A 323 -18.25 -1.87 6.02
N ALA A 324 -17.59 -2.40 7.05
CA ALA A 324 -18.04 -3.64 7.69
C ALA A 324 -19.43 -3.45 8.33
N GLY A 325 -20.26 -4.49 8.27
CA GLY A 325 -21.59 -4.50 8.89
C GLY A 325 -22.65 -3.72 8.11
N CYS A 326 -22.29 -3.16 6.95
CA CYS A 326 -23.18 -2.35 6.13
C CYS A 326 -23.07 -2.80 4.67
N THR A 327 -24.13 -3.40 4.12
CA THR A 327 -24.06 -4.09 2.81
C THR A 327 -23.91 -3.15 1.62
N ASN A 328 -24.19 -1.84 1.75
CA ASN A 328 -24.14 -0.88 0.64
C ASN A 328 -23.49 0.47 1.01
N MET A 329 -22.75 0.54 2.13
CA MET A 329 -22.09 1.79 2.50
C MET A 329 -20.64 1.80 2.03
N PHE A 330 -20.35 2.73 1.12
CA PHE A 330 -19.03 2.95 0.57
C PHE A 330 -18.44 4.29 1.02
N ALA A 331 -17.12 4.38 1.01
CA ALA A 331 -16.40 5.64 1.10
C ALA A 331 -15.18 5.60 0.20
N LEU A 332 -14.81 6.75 -0.35
CA LEU A 332 -13.54 6.97 -1.01
C LEU A 332 -12.60 7.64 -0.01
N LEU A 333 -11.47 7.01 0.28
CA LEU A 333 -10.54 7.49 1.30
C LEU A 333 -9.11 7.57 0.77
N PRO A 334 -8.28 8.48 1.29
CA PRO A 334 -6.84 8.41 1.08
C PRO A 334 -6.27 7.05 1.48
N ALA A 335 -5.43 6.44 0.64
CA ALA A 335 -4.74 5.17 0.94
C ALA A 335 -3.92 5.26 2.24
N ARG A 336 -3.33 6.44 2.50
CA ARG A 336 -2.60 6.78 3.74
C ARG A 336 -3.46 6.75 5.02
N SER A 337 -4.78 6.72 4.89
CA SER A 337 -5.75 6.62 5.98
C SER A 337 -6.22 5.19 6.23
N ILE A 338 -5.70 4.21 5.48
CA ILE A 338 -6.11 2.83 5.51
C ILE A 338 -4.87 1.97 5.79
N VAL A 339 -5.03 0.92 6.62
CA VAL A 339 -4.02 -0.12 6.80
C VAL A 339 -4.65 -1.49 6.60
N PRO A 340 -3.94 -2.49 6.09
CA PRO A 340 -4.35 -3.88 6.15
C PRO A 340 -4.75 -4.29 7.57
N MET A 341 -5.86 -5.03 7.68
CA MET A 341 -6.27 -5.66 8.93
C MET A 341 -5.34 -6.84 9.25
N PHE A 342 -5.16 -7.12 10.53
CA PHE A 342 -4.35 -8.21 11.07
C PHE A 342 -5.07 -8.85 12.26
N GLY A 343 -4.66 -10.06 12.64
CA GLY A 343 -5.25 -10.77 13.78
C GLY A 343 -4.97 -10.05 15.10
N GLY A 344 -5.97 -9.89 15.96
CA GLY A 344 -5.89 -9.14 17.21
C GLY A 344 -6.30 -7.67 17.10
N SER A 345 -6.53 -7.14 15.88
CA SER A 345 -6.94 -5.75 15.67
C SER A 345 -8.26 -5.39 16.39
N TYR A 346 -9.19 -6.33 16.47
CA TYR A 346 -10.46 -6.22 17.19
C TYR A 346 -10.19 -5.99 18.68
N SER A 347 -9.31 -6.79 19.27
CA SER A 347 -8.95 -6.67 20.69
C SER A 347 -8.25 -5.36 21.01
N LEU A 348 -7.46 -4.83 20.07
CA LEU A 348 -6.73 -3.57 20.25
C LEU A 348 -7.64 -2.35 20.12
N ILE A 349 -8.48 -2.31 19.08
CA ILE A 349 -9.30 -1.14 18.73
C ILE A 349 -10.77 -1.45 18.47
N GLY A 350 -11.10 -2.52 17.74
CA GLY A 350 -12.47 -2.79 17.28
C GLY A 350 -13.48 -2.93 18.42
N LYS A 351 -13.09 -3.55 19.54
CA LYS A 351 -13.93 -3.74 20.72
C LYS A 351 -14.37 -2.44 21.40
N ARG A 352 -13.67 -1.33 21.14
CA ARG A 352 -13.94 0.00 21.72
C ARG A 352 -15.01 0.78 20.95
N LEU A 353 -15.47 0.26 19.80
CA LEU A 353 -16.54 0.86 19.03
C LEU A 353 -17.87 0.81 19.80
N SER A 354 -18.52 1.97 19.89
CA SER A 354 -19.85 2.14 20.48
C SER A 354 -20.92 1.38 19.69
N GLU A 355 -20.82 1.40 18.36
CA GLU A 355 -21.82 0.82 17.47
C GLU A 355 -21.70 -0.70 17.45
N ALA A 356 -22.66 -1.39 18.08
CA ALA A 356 -22.67 -2.85 18.16
C ALA A 356 -22.58 -3.55 16.79
N PRO A 357 -23.33 -3.13 15.74
CA PRO A 357 -23.23 -3.76 14.42
C PRO A 357 -21.83 -3.64 13.80
N CYS A 358 -21.18 -2.48 13.95
CA CYS A 358 -19.82 -2.26 13.44
C CYS A 358 -18.81 -3.13 14.19
N ARG A 359 -18.98 -3.25 15.52
CA ARG A 359 -18.10 -4.06 16.39
C ARG A 359 -18.21 -5.54 16.07
N GLU A 360 -19.43 -6.07 15.93
CA GLU A 360 -19.68 -7.47 15.58
C GLU A 360 -19.18 -7.80 14.17
N ALA A 361 -19.39 -6.90 13.22
CA ALA A 361 -18.90 -7.08 11.85
C ALA A 361 -17.37 -7.03 11.77
N TRP A 362 -16.71 -6.21 12.57
CA TRP A 362 -15.25 -6.22 12.70
C TRP A 362 -14.77 -7.58 13.20
N GLN A 363 -15.33 -8.05 14.33
CA GLN A 363 -14.94 -9.33 14.91
C GLN A 363 -15.07 -10.48 13.90
N LYS A 364 -16.22 -10.56 13.22
CA LYS A 364 -16.44 -11.55 12.16
C LYS A 364 -15.43 -11.44 11.01
N MET A 365 -15.15 -10.22 10.54
CA MET A 365 -14.18 -10.00 9.47
C MET A 365 -12.77 -10.43 9.87
N GLU A 366 -12.39 -10.22 11.13
CA GLU A 366 -11.11 -10.68 11.68
C GLU A 366 -11.06 -12.21 11.80
N ASP A 367 -12.14 -12.84 12.29
CA ASP A 367 -12.25 -14.30 12.39
C ASP A 367 -12.15 -14.99 11.01
N GLU A 368 -12.55 -14.29 9.94
CA GLU A 368 -12.47 -14.74 8.55
C GLU A 368 -11.11 -14.45 7.89
N LEU A 369 -10.15 -13.82 8.59
CA LEU A 369 -8.81 -13.60 8.05
C LEU A 369 -8.08 -14.94 7.88
N SER A 370 -8.15 -15.46 6.66
CA SER A 370 -7.50 -16.71 6.24
C SER A 370 -5.97 -16.65 6.21
N ILE A 371 -5.38 -15.46 6.34
CA ILE A 371 -3.94 -15.24 6.22
C ILE A 371 -3.47 -14.48 7.46
N THR A 372 -2.82 -15.17 8.39
CA THR A 372 -1.95 -14.53 9.38
C THR A 372 -0.88 -13.76 8.62
N ARG A 373 -0.62 -12.50 9.00
CA ARG A 373 0.52 -11.74 8.46
C ARG A 373 1.77 -12.63 8.58
N PRO A 374 2.62 -12.73 7.54
CA PRO A 374 3.85 -13.49 7.65
C PRO A 374 4.58 -13.01 8.90
N THR A 375 4.86 -13.93 9.85
CA THR A 375 5.74 -13.59 10.95
C THR A 375 7.06 -13.15 10.32
N PHE A 376 7.51 -11.94 10.65
CA PHE A 376 8.85 -11.53 10.31
C PHE A 376 9.79 -12.48 11.05
N ASP A 377 10.13 -13.60 10.44
CA ASP A 377 11.28 -14.40 10.84
C ASP A 377 12.47 -13.46 10.67
N TYR A 378 12.84 -12.84 11.78
CA TYR A 378 14.08 -12.12 12.08
C TYR A 378 14.95 -11.83 10.84
N VAL A 379 14.89 -10.59 10.33
CA VAL A 379 15.94 -10.05 9.46
C VAL A 379 16.95 -9.37 10.40
N PRO A 380 18.14 -9.95 10.64
CA PRO A 380 19.01 -9.55 11.76
C PRO A 380 19.62 -8.14 11.63
N GLU A 381 19.61 -7.55 10.44
CA GLU A 381 20.40 -6.35 10.15
C GLU A 381 19.55 -5.29 9.46
N LYS A 382 19.52 -4.10 10.05
CA LYS A 382 18.91 -2.92 9.44
C LYS A 382 19.53 -2.70 8.06
N TYR A 383 18.74 -2.84 7.00
CA TYR A 383 19.23 -2.61 5.64
C TYR A 383 18.66 -1.33 5.03
N THR A 384 19.38 -0.77 4.07
CA THR A 384 19.07 0.53 3.48
C THR A 384 18.32 0.37 2.17
N LYS A 385 17.16 1.04 2.01
CA LYS A 385 16.45 1.10 0.72
C LYS A 385 16.97 2.23 -0.18
N ILE A 386 17.21 1.93 -1.46
CA ILE A 386 17.44 2.93 -2.53
C ILE A 386 16.09 3.21 -3.20
N LYS A 387 15.63 4.47 -3.20
CA LYS A 387 14.41 4.84 -3.94
C LYS A 387 14.74 4.91 -5.42
N ALA A 388 13.83 4.45 -6.29
CA ALA A 388 13.86 4.83 -7.70
C ALA A 388 13.80 6.35 -7.76
N SER A 389 14.91 6.98 -8.17
CA SER A 389 14.98 8.42 -8.31
C SER A 389 13.83 8.88 -9.21
N ASN A 390 12.97 9.75 -8.68
CA ASN A 390 12.31 10.71 -9.56
C ASN A 390 13.47 11.48 -10.18
N SER A 391 13.72 11.32 -11.47
CA SER A 391 14.59 12.22 -12.20
C SER A 391 14.00 13.62 -12.03
N LYS A 392 14.49 14.36 -11.03
CA LYS A 392 14.31 15.80 -10.98
C LYS A 392 14.89 16.30 -12.29
N ASN A 393 14.10 17.09 -13.00
CA ASN A 393 14.49 17.81 -14.21
C ASN A 393 15.95 18.26 -14.09
N GLY A 394 16.77 17.89 -15.07
CA GLY A 394 18.05 18.51 -15.26
C GLY A 394 17.83 20.02 -15.39
N GLN A 395 18.30 20.76 -14.39
CA GLN A 395 18.68 22.14 -14.57
C GLN A 395 20.16 22.26 -14.21
N LEU A 396 20.89 22.64 -15.25
CA LEU A 396 22.29 23.08 -15.38
C LEU A 396 23.33 21.98 -15.66
#